data_AF-A0A7V3HZ58-F1
#
_entry.id   AF-A0A7V3HZ58-F1
#
_cell.length_a   1.000
_cell.length_b   1.000
_cell.length_c   1.000
_cell.angle_alpha   90.00
_cell.angle_beta   90.00
_cell.angle_gamma   90.00
#
_symmetry.space_group_name_H-M   'P 1'
#
loop_
_entity.id
_entity.type
_entity.pdbx_description
1 polymer ?
#
loop_
_entity_poly.entity_id
_entity_poly.type
_entity_poly.pdbx_seq_one_letter_code
_entity_poly.pdbx_strand_id
1 'polypeptide(L)'
;ERMADMLKMADMMQFQIETMERMYQVTQHLSHAADDSARTTAETSAITDQVRDHLADFEDMWRPIRSYFYWEKHCYDIPICFSLRSIWDTIDGFDKLAEKFHDLSGDIQRTADATHEMEALIPPMIATMKTTKALTLTMHSTFEAMINQMDAMNDTAIVMGQSFDKSKNDDFFYLPPEAFSNPEFIRGIKMFFSPDGKSTRFFITHQGDPMTPEGISRVDSERLAAQEALKQSSLSEAKVYLGGTAATFKDMHDGAKYDLMIAVVSALTLIFMIMLLLTRSVVAALVIVSTAASSIAASFGLSVLIWQDLFGFKIHWIVMALSVIILLAVGSDYNLLLVSRFKEEIHAGLKTGIIRSMAGTGTVVTSAGLVFAFTMAAMLGSDLTVLGQFGSTVCIGLLLDTLVVRTLLMPSIATMLGRWFWWPQVVHPRGDYGRLRRPAAKEADTSPIPVSALR
;
A
#
# COMPACT_ATOMS: atom_id res chain seq x y z
N GLU A 1 12.29 -29.92 -22.09
CA GLU A 1 12.57 -31.37 -22.10
C GLU A 1 11.90 -32.10 -23.27
N ARG A 2 10.56 -32.11 -23.39
CA ARG A 2 9.85 -32.83 -24.48
C ARG A 2 10.23 -32.45 -25.92
N MET A 3 10.65 -31.21 -26.17
CA MET A 3 11.12 -30.77 -27.50
C MET A 3 12.44 -31.45 -27.89
N ALA A 4 13.36 -31.61 -26.94
CA ALA A 4 14.64 -32.27 -27.18
C ALA A 4 14.47 -33.76 -27.51
N ASP A 5 13.41 -34.40 -27.03
CA ASP A 5 13.10 -35.80 -27.35
C ASP A 5 12.61 -35.96 -28.80
N MET A 6 11.97 -34.95 -29.40
CA MET A 6 11.58 -34.98 -30.81
C MET A 6 12.79 -34.91 -31.76
N LEU A 7 13.84 -34.16 -31.39
CA LEU A 7 15.11 -34.16 -32.14
C LEU A 7 15.80 -35.51 -32.07
N LYS A 8 15.87 -36.12 -30.88
CA LYS A 8 16.40 -37.49 -30.72
C LYS A 8 15.62 -38.51 -31.56
N MET A 9 14.30 -38.37 -31.64
CA MET A 9 13.46 -39.25 -32.46
C MET A 9 13.78 -39.08 -33.96
N ALA A 10 13.98 -37.84 -34.42
CA ALA A 10 14.38 -37.57 -35.80
C ALA A 10 15.78 -38.12 -36.14
N ASP A 11 16.72 -38.08 -35.18
CA ASP A 11 18.05 -38.67 -35.32
C ASP A 11 17.99 -40.20 -35.37
N MET A 12 17.15 -40.84 -34.53
CA MET A 12 16.91 -42.27 -34.58
C MET A 12 16.28 -42.71 -35.91
N MET A 13 15.35 -41.93 -36.45
CA MET A 13 14.77 -42.18 -37.77
C MET A 13 15.81 -42.03 -38.88
N GLN A 14 16.74 -41.08 -38.77
CA GLN A 14 17.85 -40.94 -39.71
C GLN A 14 18.74 -42.19 -39.74
N PHE A 15 19.09 -42.70 -38.57
CA PHE A 15 19.86 -43.93 -38.45
C PHE A 15 19.13 -45.14 -39.08
N GLN A 16 17.82 -45.25 -38.89
CA GLN A 16 17.01 -46.30 -39.52
C GLN A 16 16.95 -46.17 -41.05
N ILE A 17 16.84 -44.94 -41.58
CA ILE A 17 16.87 -44.68 -43.02
C ILE A 17 18.20 -45.14 -43.62
N GLU A 18 19.33 -44.74 -43.04
CA GLU A 18 20.67 -45.13 -43.49
C GLU A 18 20.86 -46.65 -43.44
N THR A 19 20.34 -47.29 -42.40
CA THR A 19 20.39 -48.76 -42.26
C THR A 19 19.56 -49.46 -43.34
N MET A 20 18.36 -48.96 -43.65
CA MET A 20 17.53 -49.54 -44.71
C MET A 20 18.08 -49.28 -46.12
N GLU A 21 18.70 -48.12 -46.36
CA GLU A 21 19.39 -47.85 -47.63
C GLU A 21 20.54 -48.82 -47.85
N ARG A 22 21.31 -49.12 -46.79
CA ARG A 22 22.34 -50.16 -46.84
C ARG A 22 21.75 -51.55 -47.05
N MET A 23 20.63 -51.87 -46.39
CA MET A 23 19.93 -53.14 -46.58
C MET A 23 19.46 -53.30 -48.03
N TYR A 24 18.90 -52.23 -48.63
CA TYR A 24 18.49 -52.22 -50.03
C TYR A 24 19.66 -52.56 -50.97
N GLN A 25 20.82 -51.90 -50.79
CA GLN A 25 22.02 -52.21 -51.58
C GLN A 25 22.44 -53.67 -51.45
N VAL A 26 22.38 -54.26 -50.24
CA VAL A 26 22.70 -55.67 -50.03
C VAL A 26 21.68 -56.59 -50.69
N THR A 27 20.38 -56.27 -50.60
CA THR A 27 19.31 -57.03 -51.26
C THR A 27 19.44 -56.97 -52.78
N GLN A 28 19.83 -55.83 -53.35
CA GLN A 28 20.15 -55.72 -54.79
C GLN A 28 21.28 -56.66 -55.21
N HIS A 29 22.37 -56.69 -54.45
CA HIS A 29 23.47 -57.62 -54.71
C HIS A 29 23.02 -59.09 -54.60
N LEU A 30 22.17 -59.41 -53.62
CA LEU A 30 21.63 -60.75 -53.44
C LEU A 30 20.70 -61.16 -54.58
N SER A 31 19.81 -60.26 -55.01
CA SER A 31 18.89 -60.42 -56.15
C SER A 31 19.66 -60.71 -57.44
N HIS A 32 20.66 -59.90 -57.77
CA HIS A 32 21.53 -60.13 -58.92
C HIS A 32 22.30 -61.46 -58.85
N ALA A 33 22.78 -61.85 -57.66
CA ALA A 33 23.47 -63.13 -57.48
C ALA A 33 22.51 -64.33 -57.59
N ALA A 34 21.27 -64.19 -57.14
CA ALA A 34 20.24 -65.21 -57.27
C ALA A 34 19.81 -65.38 -58.73
N ASP A 35 19.64 -64.30 -59.48
CA ASP A 35 19.38 -64.34 -60.93
C ASP A 35 20.50 -65.03 -61.70
N ASP A 36 21.76 -64.69 -61.41
CA ASP A 36 22.91 -65.32 -62.04
C ASP A 36 22.97 -66.82 -61.71
N SER A 37 22.71 -67.18 -60.45
CA SER A 37 22.65 -68.58 -60.01
C SER A 37 21.51 -69.34 -60.69
N ALA A 38 20.34 -68.73 -60.84
CA ALA A 38 19.19 -69.33 -61.52
C ALA A 38 19.51 -69.58 -63.00
N ARG A 39 20.10 -68.58 -63.67
CA ARG A 39 20.53 -68.71 -65.07
C ARG A 39 21.57 -69.82 -65.24
N THR A 40 22.65 -69.82 -64.47
CA THR A 40 23.70 -70.83 -64.57
C THR A 40 23.18 -72.23 -64.24
N THR A 41 22.27 -72.37 -63.27
CA THR A 41 21.67 -73.67 -62.95
C THR A 41 20.74 -74.14 -64.07
N ALA A 42 19.96 -73.25 -64.68
CA ALA A 42 19.11 -73.58 -65.82
C ALA A 42 19.95 -74.02 -67.04
N GLU A 43 21.05 -73.31 -67.33
CA GLU A 43 22.02 -73.72 -68.36
C GLU A 43 22.63 -75.09 -68.05
N THR A 44 23.00 -75.33 -66.79
CA THR A 44 23.56 -76.62 -66.34
C THR A 44 22.54 -77.76 -66.46
N SER A 45 21.26 -77.50 -66.14
CA SER A 45 20.17 -78.45 -66.33
C SER A 45 20.00 -78.78 -67.81
N ALA A 46 19.99 -77.78 -68.69
CA ALA A 46 19.87 -77.98 -70.14
C ALA A 46 21.05 -78.78 -70.73
N ILE A 47 22.27 -78.54 -70.25
CA ILE A 47 23.44 -79.34 -70.64
C ILE A 47 23.30 -80.77 -70.11
N THR A 48 22.80 -80.96 -68.89
CA THR A 48 22.57 -82.29 -68.31
C THR A 48 21.52 -83.06 -69.10
N ASP A 49 20.46 -82.39 -69.57
CA ASP A 49 19.44 -82.97 -70.45
C ASP A 49 20.06 -83.41 -71.78
N GLN A 50 20.91 -82.59 -72.42
CA GLN A 50 21.62 -82.98 -73.64
C GLN A 50 22.53 -84.21 -73.44
N VAL A 51 23.25 -84.25 -72.31
CA VAL A 51 24.11 -85.38 -71.96
C VAL A 51 23.26 -86.64 -71.76
N ARG A 52 22.16 -86.54 -71.01
CA ARG A 52 21.19 -87.62 -70.79
C ARG A 52 20.62 -88.14 -72.12
N ASP A 53 20.18 -87.26 -73.00
CA ASP A 53 19.62 -87.62 -74.31
C ASP A 53 20.66 -88.35 -75.17
N HIS A 54 21.91 -87.88 -75.20
CA HIS A 54 23.00 -88.58 -75.89
C HIS A 54 23.34 -89.94 -75.28
N LEU A 55 23.26 -90.07 -73.95
CA LEU A 55 23.41 -91.35 -73.25
C LEU A 55 22.26 -92.31 -73.56
N ALA A 56 21.03 -91.80 -73.64
CA ALA A 56 19.85 -92.57 -74.03
C ALA A 56 19.93 -93.05 -75.49
N ASP A 57 20.35 -92.18 -76.43
CA ASP A 57 20.59 -92.54 -77.83
C ASP A 57 21.66 -93.64 -77.96
N PHE A 58 22.75 -93.52 -77.18
CA PHE A 58 23.79 -94.54 -77.10
C PHE A 58 23.24 -95.86 -76.53
N GLU A 59 22.48 -95.80 -75.45
CA GLU A 59 21.85 -96.98 -74.85
C GLU A 59 20.91 -97.68 -75.84
N ASP A 60 20.07 -96.94 -76.56
CA ASP A 60 19.13 -97.47 -77.54
C ASP A 60 19.84 -98.19 -78.70
N MET A 61 20.99 -97.66 -79.16
CA MET A 61 21.82 -98.32 -80.17
C MET A 61 22.43 -99.65 -79.67
N TRP A 62 22.83 -99.71 -78.40
CA TRP A 62 23.49 -100.87 -77.79
C TRP A 62 22.54 -101.83 -77.06
N ARG A 63 21.24 -101.54 -77.08
CA ARG A 63 20.16 -102.32 -76.45
C ARG A 63 20.21 -103.83 -76.75
N PRO A 64 20.52 -104.31 -77.97
CA PRO A 64 20.63 -105.74 -78.25
C PRO A 64 21.77 -106.41 -77.48
N ILE A 65 22.90 -105.71 -77.32
CA ILE A 65 24.08 -106.18 -76.59
C ILE A 65 23.81 -106.14 -75.08
N ARG A 66 23.17 -105.08 -74.58
CA ARG A 66 22.71 -104.98 -73.18
C ARG A 66 21.78 -106.16 -72.82
N SER A 67 20.80 -106.46 -73.68
CA SER A 67 19.85 -107.57 -73.47
C SER A 67 20.53 -108.95 -73.41
N TYR A 68 21.61 -109.16 -74.17
CA TYR A 68 22.37 -110.41 -74.15
C TYR A 68 23.02 -110.63 -72.77
N PHE A 69 23.68 -109.60 -72.23
CA PHE A 69 24.36 -109.69 -70.94
C PHE A 69 23.40 -109.77 -69.73
N TYR A 70 22.17 -109.24 -69.83
CA TYR A 70 21.17 -109.35 -68.77
C TYR A 70 20.48 -110.73 -68.69
N TRP A 71 20.54 -111.54 -69.76
CA TRP A 71 19.86 -112.85 -69.81
C TRP A 71 20.72 -114.02 -69.28
N GLU A 72 22.05 -113.84 -69.22
CA GLU A 72 23.00 -114.87 -68.80
C GLU A 72 23.12 -114.94 -67.26
N LYS A 73 22.68 -116.05 -66.64
CA LYS A 73 22.61 -116.20 -65.17
C LYS A 73 23.97 -116.19 -64.43
N HIS A 74 25.10 -116.35 -65.12
CA HIS A 74 26.45 -116.47 -64.52
C HIS A 74 27.32 -115.20 -64.70
N CYS A 75 26.74 -114.07 -65.12
CA CYS A 75 27.49 -112.83 -65.40
C CYS A 75 28.14 -112.17 -64.15
N TYR A 76 27.76 -112.57 -62.93
CA TYR A 76 28.37 -112.05 -61.68
C TYR A 76 29.79 -112.57 -61.43
N ASP A 77 30.16 -113.75 -61.94
CA ASP A 77 31.46 -114.38 -61.67
C ASP A 77 32.52 -114.11 -62.76
N ILE A 78 32.15 -113.39 -63.84
CA ILE A 78 33.03 -113.07 -64.97
C ILE A 78 33.43 -111.59 -64.90
N PRO A 79 34.71 -111.24 -64.68
CA PRO A 79 35.17 -109.85 -64.45
C PRO A 79 34.76 -108.86 -65.55
N ILE A 80 34.83 -109.28 -66.82
CA ILE A 80 34.47 -108.45 -67.97
C ILE A 80 32.96 -108.17 -67.99
N CYS A 81 32.13 -109.16 -67.65
CA CYS A 81 30.67 -109.05 -67.68
C CYS A 81 30.15 -108.08 -66.60
N PHE A 82 30.70 -108.19 -65.38
CA PHE A 82 30.41 -107.25 -64.29
C PHE A 82 30.84 -105.81 -64.63
N SER A 83 32.03 -105.62 -65.21
CA SER A 83 32.52 -104.28 -65.58
C SER A 83 31.65 -103.57 -66.62
N LEU A 84 31.16 -104.32 -67.61
CA LEU A 84 30.22 -103.81 -68.61
C LEU A 84 28.86 -103.50 -68.00
N ARG A 85 28.37 -104.33 -67.07
CA ARG A 85 27.12 -104.07 -66.35
C ARG A 85 27.19 -102.83 -65.45
N SER A 86 28.28 -102.63 -64.71
CA SER A 86 28.44 -101.45 -63.84
C SER A 86 28.47 -100.13 -64.61
N ILE A 87 28.94 -100.16 -65.87
CA ILE A 87 28.86 -99.01 -66.77
C ILE A 87 27.39 -98.69 -67.08
N TRP A 88 26.57 -99.70 -67.39
CA TRP A 88 25.12 -99.50 -67.61
C TRP A 88 24.37 -99.06 -66.36
N ASP A 89 24.67 -99.62 -65.18
CA ASP A 89 24.06 -99.17 -63.92
C ASP A 89 24.44 -97.72 -63.58
N THR A 90 25.62 -97.24 -64.03
CA THR A 90 26.04 -95.83 -63.90
C THR A 90 25.27 -94.93 -64.87
N ILE A 91 25.00 -95.41 -66.08
CA ILE A 91 24.20 -94.72 -67.11
C ILE A 91 22.75 -94.56 -66.65
N ASP A 92 22.15 -95.62 -66.10
CA ASP A 92 20.78 -95.58 -65.53
C ASP A 92 20.68 -94.58 -64.35
N GLY A 93 21.79 -94.26 -63.69
CA GLY A 93 21.86 -93.25 -62.63
C GLY A 93 21.78 -91.80 -63.12
N PHE A 94 22.05 -91.53 -64.40
CA PHE A 94 22.04 -90.18 -64.96
C PHE A 94 20.64 -89.58 -65.07
N ASP A 95 19.60 -90.40 -65.27
CA ASP A 95 18.20 -89.93 -65.29
C ASP A 95 17.81 -89.26 -63.96
N LYS A 96 18.19 -89.88 -62.83
CA LYS A 96 17.94 -89.34 -61.49
C LYS A 96 18.74 -88.06 -61.24
N LEU A 97 19.93 -87.97 -61.82
CA LEU A 97 20.78 -86.78 -61.72
C LEU A 97 20.14 -85.61 -62.49
N ALA A 98 19.67 -85.84 -63.71
CA ALA A 98 18.97 -84.85 -64.52
C ALA A 98 17.69 -84.35 -63.84
N GLU A 99 16.86 -85.25 -63.31
CA GLU A 99 15.66 -84.90 -62.54
C GLU A 99 16.00 -84.01 -61.33
N LYS A 100 17.07 -84.34 -60.58
CA LYS A 100 17.52 -83.55 -59.44
C LYS A 100 18.07 -82.17 -59.82
N PHE A 101 18.71 -82.04 -60.98
CA PHE A 101 19.13 -80.74 -61.50
C PHE A 101 17.94 -79.89 -61.94
N HIS A 102 16.89 -80.51 -62.47
CA HIS A 102 15.64 -79.83 -62.81
C HIS A 102 14.93 -79.31 -61.55
N ASP A 103 14.82 -80.13 -60.52
CA ASP A 103 14.31 -79.72 -59.20
C ASP A 103 15.12 -78.54 -58.63
N LEU A 104 16.45 -78.64 -58.68
CA LEU A 104 17.36 -77.59 -58.19
C LEU A 104 17.21 -76.29 -58.97
N SER A 105 17.07 -76.36 -60.30
CA SER A 105 16.81 -75.19 -61.15
C SER A 105 15.49 -74.52 -60.77
N GLY A 106 14.43 -75.30 -60.53
CA GLY A 106 13.13 -74.78 -60.11
C GLY A 106 13.16 -74.13 -58.72
N ASP A 107 13.88 -74.71 -57.77
CA ASP A 107 14.06 -74.16 -56.41
C ASP A 107 14.87 -72.85 -56.42
N ILE A 108 15.95 -72.80 -57.22
CA ILE A 108 16.78 -71.58 -57.35
C ILE A 108 15.99 -70.47 -58.06
N GLN A 109 15.18 -70.80 -59.08
CA GLN A 109 14.31 -69.81 -59.73
C GLN A 109 13.30 -69.21 -58.74
N ARG A 110 12.65 -70.05 -57.92
CA ARG A 110 11.74 -69.57 -56.86
C ARG A 110 12.46 -68.68 -55.84
N THR A 111 13.74 -68.95 -55.58
CA THR A 111 14.56 -68.12 -54.69
C THR A 111 14.87 -66.75 -55.32
N ALA A 112 15.20 -66.72 -56.61
CA ALA A 112 15.41 -65.48 -57.37
C ALA A 112 14.13 -64.62 -57.39
N ASP A 113 12.98 -65.21 -57.69
CA ASP A 113 11.69 -64.53 -57.70
C ASP A 113 11.36 -63.92 -56.33
N ALA A 114 11.58 -64.67 -55.24
CA ALA A 114 11.38 -64.18 -53.88
C ALA A 114 12.34 -63.05 -53.49
N THR A 115 13.59 -63.08 -53.97
CA THR A 115 14.53 -61.98 -53.72
C THR A 115 14.14 -60.69 -54.44
N HIS A 116 13.54 -60.79 -55.63
CA HIS A 116 12.98 -59.63 -56.36
C HIS A 116 11.78 -59.02 -55.63
N GLU A 117 10.88 -59.85 -55.11
CA GLU A 117 9.76 -59.36 -54.29
C GLU A 117 10.26 -58.61 -53.05
N MET A 118 11.29 -59.14 -52.39
CA MET A 118 11.90 -58.47 -51.24
C MET A 118 12.56 -57.14 -51.63
N GLU A 119 13.25 -57.08 -52.78
CA GLU A 119 13.86 -55.85 -53.28
C GLU A 119 12.82 -54.76 -53.55
N ALA A 120 11.67 -55.11 -54.13
CA ALA A 120 10.61 -54.17 -54.48
C ALA A 120 9.94 -53.49 -53.26
N LEU A 121 9.97 -54.13 -52.08
CA LEU A 121 9.31 -53.63 -50.87
C LEU A 121 10.13 -52.59 -50.08
N ILE A 122 11.46 -52.58 -50.24
CA ILE A 122 12.34 -51.73 -49.42
C ILE A 122 12.25 -50.23 -49.78
N PRO A 123 12.25 -49.81 -51.07
CA PRO A 123 12.15 -48.39 -51.44
C PRO A 123 10.93 -47.63 -50.86
N PRO A 124 9.69 -48.15 -50.89
CA PRO A 124 8.55 -47.46 -50.29
C PRO A 124 8.67 -47.35 -48.75
N MET A 125 9.29 -48.32 -48.08
CA MET A 125 9.58 -48.22 -46.63
C MET A 125 10.56 -47.09 -46.33
N ILE A 126 11.64 -46.95 -47.12
CA ILE A 126 12.60 -45.84 -46.99
C ILE A 126 11.91 -44.48 -47.22
N ALA A 127 11.10 -44.38 -48.28
CA ALA A 127 10.38 -43.14 -48.61
C ALA A 127 9.42 -42.72 -47.48
N THR A 128 8.70 -43.68 -46.89
CA THR A 128 7.81 -43.45 -45.75
C THR A 128 8.60 -42.94 -44.55
N MET A 129 9.73 -43.57 -44.22
CA MET A 129 10.58 -43.14 -43.10
C MET A 129 11.17 -41.75 -43.29
N LYS A 130 11.62 -41.41 -44.52
CA LYS A 130 12.07 -40.05 -44.86
C LYS A 130 10.97 -39.01 -44.65
N THR A 131 9.74 -39.34 -45.04
CA THR A 131 8.58 -38.46 -44.88
C THR A 131 8.22 -38.26 -43.40
N THR A 132 8.19 -39.34 -42.61
CA THR A 132 7.92 -39.27 -41.17
C THR A 132 8.97 -38.43 -40.45
N LYS A 133 10.26 -38.59 -40.77
CA LYS A 133 11.34 -37.75 -40.22
C LYS A 133 11.11 -36.27 -40.53
N ALA A 134 10.77 -35.93 -41.77
CA ALA A 134 10.51 -34.55 -42.18
C ALA A 134 9.31 -33.94 -41.44
N LEU A 135 8.23 -34.70 -41.25
CA LEU A 135 7.07 -34.28 -40.47
C LEU A 135 7.43 -34.05 -39.00
N THR A 136 8.23 -34.93 -38.38
CA THR A 136 8.66 -34.76 -36.99
C THR A 136 9.51 -33.50 -36.80
N LEU A 137 10.43 -33.21 -37.73
CA LEU A 137 11.22 -31.98 -37.70
C LEU A 137 10.35 -30.72 -37.89
N THR A 138 9.37 -30.78 -38.78
CA THR A 138 8.43 -29.67 -39.02
C THR A 138 7.53 -29.42 -37.81
N MET A 139 7.07 -30.49 -37.13
CA MET A 139 6.34 -30.37 -35.87
C MET A 139 7.21 -29.75 -34.77
N HIS A 140 8.48 -30.16 -34.66
CA HIS A 140 9.41 -29.55 -33.71
C HIS A 140 9.51 -28.03 -33.91
N SER A 141 9.81 -27.57 -35.14
CA SER A 141 9.94 -26.13 -35.42
C SER A 141 8.65 -25.36 -35.18
N THR A 142 7.49 -25.96 -35.44
CA THR A 142 6.18 -25.32 -35.24
C THR A 142 5.85 -25.18 -33.75
N PHE A 143 6.05 -26.23 -32.96
CA PHE A 143 5.83 -26.19 -31.52
C PHE A 143 6.81 -25.25 -30.81
N GLU A 144 8.07 -25.24 -31.23
CA GLU A 144 9.07 -24.31 -30.70
C GLU A 144 8.67 -22.85 -30.94
N ALA A 145 8.25 -22.51 -32.15
CA ALA A 145 7.77 -21.17 -32.48
C ALA A 145 6.54 -20.76 -31.65
N MET A 146 5.59 -21.69 -31.44
CA MET A 146 4.40 -21.43 -30.62
C MET A 146 4.74 -21.21 -29.14
N ILE A 147 5.66 -22.00 -28.59
CA ILE A 147 6.14 -21.83 -27.21
C ILE A 147 6.85 -20.47 -27.06
N ASN A 148 7.75 -20.13 -27.99
CA ASN A 148 8.45 -18.85 -27.98
C ASN A 148 7.48 -17.65 -28.07
N GLN A 149 6.41 -17.77 -28.86
CA GLN A 149 5.36 -16.76 -28.95
C GLN A 149 4.55 -16.64 -27.64
N MET A 150 4.25 -17.77 -27.00
CA MET A 150 3.51 -17.79 -25.74
C MET A 150 4.35 -17.23 -24.57
N ASP A 151 5.65 -17.54 -24.53
CA ASP A 151 6.58 -16.92 -23.59
C ASP A 151 6.67 -15.42 -23.81
N ALA A 152 6.82 -14.94 -25.06
CA ALA A 152 6.87 -13.51 -25.37
C ALA A 152 5.58 -12.75 -24.96
N MET A 153 4.40 -13.38 -25.05
CA MET A 153 3.14 -12.79 -24.59
C MET A 153 3.07 -12.68 -23.06
N ASN A 154 3.59 -13.67 -22.33
CA ASN A 154 3.55 -13.71 -20.86
C ASN A 154 4.62 -12.82 -20.23
N ASP A 155 5.76 -12.65 -20.92
CA ASP A 155 6.89 -11.88 -20.43
C ASP A 155 6.57 -10.38 -20.33
N THR A 156 5.62 -9.87 -21.12
CA THR A 156 5.34 -8.42 -21.14
C THR A 156 4.85 -7.89 -19.79
N ALA A 157 3.96 -8.61 -19.10
CA ALA A 157 3.46 -8.19 -17.79
C ALA A 157 4.50 -8.34 -16.67
N ILE A 158 5.31 -9.40 -16.74
CA ILE A 158 6.38 -9.69 -15.77
C ILE A 158 7.54 -8.69 -15.94
N VAL A 159 7.97 -8.46 -17.17
CA VAL A 159 9.01 -7.49 -17.52
C VAL A 159 8.55 -6.08 -17.20
N MET A 160 7.28 -5.74 -17.41
CA MET A 160 6.76 -4.41 -17.03
C MET A 160 6.73 -4.23 -15.51
N GLY A 161 6.31 -5.27 -14.75
CA GLY A 161 6.40 -5.27 -13.29
C GLY A 161 7.84 -5.12 -12.78
N GLN A 162 8.78 -5.93 -13.31
CA GLN A 162 10.19 -5.86 -12.95
C GLN A 162 10.86 -4.55 -13.38
N SER A 163 10.45 -3.97 -14.50
CA SER A 163 10.98 -2.69 -14.99
C SER A 163 10.51 -1.53 -14.14
N PHE A 164 9.24 -1.53 -13.68
CA PHE A 164 8.74 -0.57 -12.72
C PHE A 164 9.47 -0.69 -11.37
N ASP A 165 9.64 -1.91 -10.86
CA ASP A 165 10.34 -2.15 -9.59
C ASP A 165 11.82 -1.72 -9.66
N LYS A 166 12.49 -1.99 -10.80
CA LYS A 166 13.86 -1.50 -11.07
C LYS A 166 13.96 0.01 -11.25
N SER A 167 12.90 0.66 -11.75
CA SER A 167 12.91 2.12 -11.96
C SER A 167 12.94 2.91 -10.65
N LYS A 168 12.64 2.26 -9.51
CA LYS A 168 12.53 2.90 -8.19
C LYS A 168 11.67 4.16 -8.23
N ASN A 169 10.61 4.12 -9.03
CA ASN A 169 9.65 5.19 -9.11
C ASN A 169 8.68 5.03 -7.94
N ASP A 170 8.85 5.82 -6.88
CA ASP A 170 7.99 5.78 -5.70
C ASP A 170 6.59 6.39 -5.95
N ASP A 171 6.38 7.03 -7.11
CA ASP A 171 5.12 7.72 -7.43
C ASP A 171 4.03 6.77 -7.98
N PHE A 172 4.42 5.63 -8.56
CA PHE A 172 3.49 4.71 -9.21
C PHE A 172 3.89 3.25 -8.99
N PHE A 173 2.90 2.39 -8.73
CA PHE A 173 3.10 0.94 -8.68
C PHE A 173 2.28 0.24 -9.76
N TYR A 174 2.84 -0.83 -10.33
CA TYR A 174 2.12 -1.66 -11.29
C TYR A 174 1.24 -2.66 -10.55
N LEU A 175 -0.07 -2.58 -10.77
CA LEU A 175 -1.03 -3.57 -10.26
C LEU A 175 -1.46 -4.48 -11.42
N PRO A 176 -1.10 -5.79 -11.39
CA PRO A 176 -1.46 -6.72 -12.45
C PRO A 176 -2.99 -6.91 -12.55
N PRO A 177 -3.56 -7.11 -13.76
CA PRO A 177 -5.00 -7.29 -13.95
C PRO A 177 -5.60 -8.44 -13.12
N GLU A 178 -4.82 -9.50 -12.88
CA GLU A 178 -5.20 -10.66 -12.07
C GLU A 178 -5.45 -10.29 -10.60
N ALA A 179 -4.88 -9.18 -10.10
CA ALA A 179 -5.16 -8.72 -8.74
C ALA A 179 -6.64 -8.36 -8.55
N PHE A 180 -7.32 -7.87 -9.59
CA PHE A 180 -8.73 -7.48 -9.54
C PHE A 180 -9.69 -8.68 -9.47
N SER A 181 -9.24 -9.89 -9.81
CA SER A 181 -10.03 -11.12 -9.66
C SER A 181 -9.79 -11.84 -8.33
N ASN A 182 -8.81 -11.40 -7.53
CA ASN A 182 -8.50 -11.98 -6.23
C ASN A 182 -9.62 -11.66 -5.20
N PRO A 183 -10.24 -12.67 -4.56
CA PRO A 183 -11.31 -12.45 -3.58
C PRO A 183 -10.93 -11.57 -2.38
N GLU A 184 -9.68 -11.66 -1.91
CA GLU A 184 -9.17 -10.85 -0.80
C GLU A 184 -8.99 -9.38 -1.21
N PHE A 185 -8.53 -9.15 -2.45
CA PHE A 185 -8.39 -7.80 -2.98
C PHE A 185 -9.75 -7.12 -3.18
N ILE A 186 -10.75 -7.86 -3.69
CA ILE A 186 -12.13 -7.38 -3.80
C ILE A 186 -12.70 -7.03 -2.42
N ARG A 187 -12.42 -7.85 -1.40
CA ARG A 187 -12.82 -7.57 -0.01
C ARG A 187 -12.16 -6.30 0.52
N GLY A 188 -10.87 -6.10 0.22
CA GLY A 188 -10.14 -4.87 0.50
C GLY A 188 -10.77 -3.64 -0.15
N ILE A 189 -11.03 -3.68 -1.46
CA ILE A 189 -11.69 -2.57 -2.18
C ILE A 189 -13.01 -2.19 -1.50
N LYS A 190 -13.85 -3.17 -1.14
CA LYS A 190 -15.13 -2.91 -0.44
C LYS A 190 -14.96 -2.24 0.92
N MET A 191 -13.82 -2.43 1.59
CA MET A 191 -13.53 -1.76 2.86
C MET A 191 -12.96 -0.36 2.67
N PHE A 192 -12.20 -0.09 1.61
CA PHE A 192 -11.48 1.19 1.46
C PHE A 192 -12.18 2.17 0.52
N PHE A 193 -13.01 1.69 -0.40
CA PHE A 193 -13.74 2.51 -1.37
C PHE A 193 -15.23 2.53 -1.03
N SER A 194 -15.88 3.65 -1.29
CA SER A 194 -17.33 3.77 -1.18
C SER A 194 -18.04 2.94 -2.25
N PRO A 195 -19.29 2.50 -2.01
CA PRO A 195 -20.05 1.72 -2.99
C PRO A 195 -20.25 2.43 -4.34
N ASP A 196 -20.23 3.76 -4.35
CA ASP A 196 -20.33 4.60 -5.55
C ASP A 196 -18.97 4.90 -6.21
N GLY A 197 -17.86 4.44 -5.62
CA GLY A 197 -16.50 4.61 -6.12
C GLY A 197 -15.96 6.04 -6.06
N LYS A 198 -16.67 6.98 -5.41
CA LYS A 198 -16.29 8.40 -5.37
C LYS A 198 -15.45 8.80 -4.16
N SER A 199 -15.38 7.95 -3.14
CA SER A 199 -14.64 8.21 -1.91
C SER A 199 -13.74 7.05 -1.58
N THR A 200 -12.53 7.37 -1.14
CA THR A 200 -11.56 6.39 -0.65
C THR A 200 -11.10 6.82 0.73
N ARG A 201 -11.02 5.88 1.67
CA ARG A 201 -10.40 6.10 2.97
C ARG A 201 -9.01 5.49 2.99
N PHE A 202 -8.11 6.08 3.75
CA PHE A 202 -6.79 5.53 4.05
C PHE A 202 -6.58 5.53 5.56
N PHE A 203 -5.88 4.53 6.09
CA PHE A 203 -5.47 4.51 7.49
C PHE A 203 -4.01 4.95 7.59
N ILE A 204 -3.78 6.01 8.35
CA ILE A 204 -2.45 6.49 8.67
C ILE A 204 -2.16 6.09 10.11
N THR A 205 -1.17 5.22 10.30
CA THR A 205 -0.72 4.78 11.62
C THR A 205 0.61 5.45 11.96
N HIS A 206 0.60 6.23 13.04
CA HIS A 206 1.77 6.97 13.48
C HIS A 206 2.59 6.19 14.49
N GLN A 207 3.91 6.41 14.46
CA GLN A 207 4.77 6.05 15.58
C GLN A 207 4.64 7.12 16.68
N GLY A 208 4.20 6.69 17.86
CA GLY A 208 3.98 7.54 19.03
C GLY A 208 2.50 7.68 19.41
N ASP A 209 2.25 8.35 20.52
CA ASP A 209 0.89 8.60 21.01
C ASP A 209 0.25 9.79 20.26
N PRO A 210 -0.87 9.60 19.54
CA PRO A 210 -1.56 10.66 18.80
C PRO A 210 -2.13 11.77 19.68
N MET A 211 -2.25 11.57 21.00
CA MET A 211 -2.76 12.57 21.95
C MET A 211 -1.68 13.55 22.44
N THR A 212 -0.43 13.39 21.98
CA THR A 212 0.69 14.26 22.35
C THR A 212 0.74 15.52 21.47
N PRO A 213 1.35 16.63 21.94
CA PRO A 213 1.59 17.82 21.12
C PRO A 213 2.31 17.50 19.81
N GLU A 214 3.28 16.58 19.86
CA GLU A 214 4.01 16.11 18.69
C GLU A 214 3.07 15.38 17.72
N GLY A 215 2.21 14.48 18.20
CA GLY A 215 1.20 13.79 17.38
C GLY A 215 0.20 14.74 16.72
N ILE A 216 -0.31 15.71 17.49
CA ILE A 216 -1.27 16.72 17.00
C ILE A 216 -0.64 17.62 15.94
N SER A 217 0.64 17.99 16.09
CA SER A 217 1.33 18.88 15.14
C SER A 217 1.53 18.28 13.75
N ARG A 218 1.55 16.95 13.63
CA ARG A 218 1.76 16.25 12.35
C ARG A 218 0.53 16.28 11.44
N VAL A 219 -0.67 16.43 12.01
CA VAL A 219 -1.95 16.42 11.31
C VAL A 219 -1.99 17.44 10.16
N ASP A 220 -1.43 18.64 10.35
CA ASP A 220 -1.36 19.64 9.27
C ASP A 220 -0.42 19.24 8.14
N SER A 221 0.74 18.68 8.49
CA SER A 221 1.71 18.21 7.50
C SER A 221 1.18 17.04 6.69
N GLU A 222 0.43 16.13 7.32
CA GLU A 222 -0.21 14.99 6.65
C GLU A 222 -1.29 15.46 5.69
N ARG A 223 -2.15 16.37 6.15
CA ARG A 223 -3.20 16.95 5.31
C ARG A 223 -2.59 17.68 4.11
N LEU A 224 -1.53 18.45 4.32
CA LEU A 224 -0.87 19.21 3.27
C LEU A 224 -0.13 18.29 2.28
N ALA A 225 0.57 17.27 2.77
CA ALA A 225 1.23 16.27 1.93
C ALA A 225 0.21 15.50 1.07
N ALA A 226 -0.93 15.10 1.65
CA ALA A 226 -2.01 14.46 0.92
C ALA A 226 -2.61 15.38 -0.16
N GLN A 227 -2.80 16.67 0.15
CA GLN A 227 -3.27 17.65 -0.84
C GLN A 227 -2.26 17.90 -1.96
N GLU A 228 -0.96 17.92 -1.64
CA GLU A 228 0.10 18.13 -2.64
C GLU A 228 0.23 16.93 -3.58
N ALA A 229 0.17 15.71 -3.04
CA ALA A 229 0.20 14.48 -3.83
C ALA A 229 -0.95 14.40 -4.84
N LEU A 230 -2.13 14.94 -4.50
CA LEU A 230 -3.28 14.94 -5.41
C LEU A 230 -3.10 15.87 -6.61
N LYS A 231 -2.35 16.98 -6.48
CA LYS A 231 -2.17 17.97 -7.56
C LYS A 231 -1.52 17.39 -8.81
N GLN A 232 -0.67 16.39 -8.65
CA GLN A 232 0.03 15.72 -9.76
C GLN A 232 -0.80 14.58 -10.38
N SER A 233 -2.01 14.34 -9.89
CA SER A 233 -2.89 13.25 -10.33
C SER A 233 -4.15 13.76 -11.03
N SER A 234 -4.90 12.85 -11.65
CA SER A 234 -6.24 13.12 -12.18
C SER A 234 -7.27 13.49 -11.10
N LEU A 235 -6.90 13.38 -9.82
CA LEU A 235 -7.73 13.67 -8.64
C LEU A 235 -7.39 15.03 -8.00
N SER A 236 -6.83 15.97 -8.77
CA SER A 236 -6.41 17.28 -8.27
C SER A 236 -7.52 18.11 -7.61
N GLU A 237 -8.78 17.89 -7.98
CA GLU A 237 -9.95 18.54 -7.37
C GLU A 237 -10.54 17.75 -6.18
N ALA A 238 -9.97 16.60 -5.81
CA ALA A 238 -10.49 15.79 -4.72
C ALA A 238 -10.32 16.49 -3.37
N LYS A 239 -11.35 16.39 -2.52
CA LYS A 239 -11.32 16.96 -1.17
C LYS A 239 -10.71 15.95 -0.20
N VAL A 240 -9.67 16.36 0.51
CA VAL A 240 -9.03 15.56 1.57
C VAL A 240 -9.63 15.94 2.91
N TYR A 241 -10.18 14.94 3.59
CA TYR A 241 -10.63 15.05 4.98
C TYR A 241 -9.78 14.12 5.84
N LEU A 242 -9.31 14.64 6.97
CA LEU A 242 -8.52 13.89 7.93
C LEU A 242 -9.35 13.74 9.21
N GLY A 243 -9.42 12.52 9.72
CA GLY A 243 -10.16 12.18 10.93
C GLY A 243 -9.36 11.22 11.81
N GLY A 244 -9.94 10.85 12.95
CA GLY A 244 -9.25 10.04 13.96
C GLY A 244 -8.80 10.87 15.15
N THR A 245 -8.13 10.22 16.10
CA THR A 245 -7.84 10.82 17.42
C THR A 245 -7.03 12.10 17.32
N ALA A 246 -5.87 12.08 16.65
CA ALA A 246 -5.00 13.24 16.52
C ALA A 246 -5.71 14.44 15.85
N ALA A 247 -6.48 14.18 14.78
CA ALA A 247 -7.24 15.21 14.08
C ALA A 247 -8.33 15.82 14.98
N THR A 248 -9.08 14.99 15.71
CA THR A 248 -10.08 15.48 16.66
C THR A 248 -9.45 16.33 17.77
N PHE A 249 -8.31 15.91 18.33
CA PHE A 249 -7.62 16.70 19.36
C PHE A 249 -7.04 18.00 18.80
N LYS A 250 -6.60 18.02 17.54
CA LYS A 250 -6.23 19.26 16.84
C LYS A 250 -7.41 20.20 16.75
N ASP A 251 -8.55 19.73 16.24
CA ASP A 251 -9.75 20.54 16.08
C ASP A 251 -10.25 21.07 17.43
N MET A 252 -10.18 20.25 18.48
CA MET A 252 -10.49 20.69 19.85
C MET A 252 -9.50 21.75 20.36
N HIS A 253 -8.21 21.61 20.08
CA HIS A 253 -7.19 22.59 20.49
C HIS A 253 -7.37 23.93 19.78
N ASP A 254 -7.55 23.89 18.46
CA ASP A 254 -7.77 25.08 17.64
C ASP A 254 -9.09 25.75 18.03
N GLY A 255 -10.16 24.97 18.20
CA GLY A 255 -11.46 25.43 18.71
C GLY A 255 -11.35 26.11 20.08
N ALA A 256 -10.70 25.46 21.06
CA ALA A 256 -10.50 26.02 22.39
C ALA A 256 -9.71 27.34 22.36
N LYS A 257 -8.71 27.48 21.47
CA LYS A 257 -7.95 28.72 21.30
C LYS A 257 -8.83 29.85 20.77
N TYR A 258 -9.62 29.61 19.73
CA TYR A 258 -10.52 30.62 19.18
C TYR A 258 -11.64 30.97 20.16
N ASP A 259 -12.27 29.98 20.78
CA ASP A 259 -13.32 30.19 21.77
C ASP A 259 -12.80 30.98 22.98
N LEU A 260 -11.60 30.66 23.47
CA LEU A 260 -10.97 31.41 24.55
C LEU A 260 -10.69 32.87 24.13
N MET A 261 -10.16 33.08 22.92
CA MET A 261 -9.89 34.43 22.42
C MET A 261 -11.19 35.24 22.28
N ILE A 262 -12.23 34.64 21.71
CA ILE A 262 -13.56 35.27 21.57
C ILE A 262 -14.14 35.58 22.95
N ALA A 263 -14.09 34.63 23.88
CA ALA A 263 -14.59 34.80 25.24
C ALA A 263 -13.85 35.90 26.00
N VAL A 264 -12.51 35.91 25.97
CA VAL A 264 -11.70 36.95 26.63
C VAL A 264 -11.97 38.32 26.03
N VAL A 265 -11.92 38.45 24.70
CA VAL A 265 -12.12 39.75 24.03
C VAL A 265 -13.54 40.26 24.24
N SER A 266 -14.56 39.40 24.07
CA SER A 266 -15.95 39.79 24.26
C SER A 266 -16.24 40.16 25.72
N ALA A 267 -15.76 39.39 26.69
CA ALA A 267 -16.02 39.64 28.09
C ALA A 267 -15.26 40.87 28.61
N LEU A 268 -13.99 41.08 28.21
CA LEU A 268 -13.26 42.32 28.52
C LEU A 268 -13.93 43.54 27.88
N THR A 269 -14.43 43.43 26.64
CA THR A 269 -15.15 44.51 25.97
C THR A 269 -16.48 44.81 26.66
N LEU A 270 -17.21 43.78 27.10
CA LEU A 270 -18.46 43.90 27.84
C LEU A 270 -18.23 44.56 29.21
N ILE A 271 -17.25 44.08 29.97
CA ILE A 271 -16.87 44.68 31.26
C ILE A 271 -16.45 46.13 31.04
N PHE A 272 -15.64 46.41 30.01
CA PHE A 272 -15.24 47.78 29.66
C PHE A 272 -16.46 48.66 29.38
N MET A 273 -17.44 48.20 28.60
CA MET A 273 -18.68 48.93 28.35
C MET A 273 -19.49 49.19 29.63
N ILE A 274 -19.67 48.17 30.49
CA ILE A 274 -20.39 48.32 31.76
C ILE A 274 -19.65 49.32 32.66
N MET A 275 -18.33 49.21 32.77
CA MET A 275 -17.51 50.14 33.54
C MET A 275 -17.59 51.55 32.99
N LEU A 276 -17.59 51.72 31.66
CA LEU A 276 -17.75 53.03 31.01
C LEU A 276 -19.11 53.63 31.34
N LEU A 277 -20.20 52.85 31.29
CA LEU A 277 -21.55 53.30 31.63
C LEU A 277 -21.66 53.72 33.11
N LEU A 278 -21.05 52.96 34.01
CA LEU A 278 -21.14 53.20 35.45
C LEU A 278 -20.23 54.34 35.92
N THR A 279 -18.98 54.37 35.46
CA THR A 279 -18.01 55.40 35.84
C THR A 279 -18.18 56.70 35.05
N ARG A 280 -18.78 56.63 33.84
CA ARG A 280 -18.80 57.72 32.85
C ARG A 280 -17.41 58.30 32.55
N SER A 281 -16.35 57.50 32.77
CA SER A 281 -14.96 57.87 32.54
C SER A 281 -14.27 56.77 31.74
N VAL A 282 -13.70 57.13 30.59
CA VAL A 282 -13.00 56.19 29.71
C VAL A 282 -11.69 55.74 30.35
N VAL A 283 -10.98 56.66 31.00
CA VAL A 283 -9.68 56.37 31.65
C VAL A 283 -9.88 55.45 32.85
N ALA A 284 -10.89 55.70 33.68
CA ALA A 284 -11.21 54.83 34.82
C ALA A 284 -11.54 53.41 34.35
N ALA A 285 -12.45 53.29 33.38
CA ALA A 285 -12.84 52.01 32.82
C ALA A 285 -11.64 51.24 32.24
N LEU A 286 -10.77 51.91 31.48
CA LEU A 286 -9.58 51.28 30.89
C LEU A 286 -8.60 50.81 31.96
N VAL A 287 -8.33 51.61 32.99
CA VAL A 287 -7.45 51.21 34.10
C VAL A 287 -7.99 49.98 34.81
N ILE A 288 -9.28 49.97 35.16
CA ILE A 288 -9.90 48.85 35.87
C ILE A 288 -9.77 47.55 35.06
N VAL A 289 -10.15 47.59 33.79
CA VAL A 289 -10.06 46.41 32.91
C VAL A 289 -8.61 45.98 32.70
N SER A 290 -7.67 46.92 32.55
CA SER A 290 -6.24 46.61 32.39
C SER A 290 -5.65 45.98 33.65
N THR A 291 -6.05 46.46 34.84
CA THR A 291 -5.59 45.87 36.11
C THR A 291 -6.14 44.46 36.32
N ALA A 292 -7.39 44.20 35.92
CA ALA A 292 -7.97 42.85 35.95
C ALA A 292 -7.31 41.91 34.92
N ALA A 293 -7.07 42.38 33.69
CA ALA A 293 -6.35 41.60 32.69
C ALA A 293 -4.91 41.27 33.16
N SER A 294 -4.25 42.23 33.83
CA SER A 294 -2.92 42.03 34.40
C SER A 294 -2.91 41.00 35.55
N SER A 295 -3.93 40.96 36.41
CA SER A 295 -4.00 39.94 37.48
C SER A 295 -4.21 38.55 36.91
N ILE A 296 -5.06 38.41 35.90
CA ILE A 296 -5.28 37.16 35.17
C ILE A 296 -3.98 36.69 34.50
N ALA A 297 -3.29 37.59 33.79
CA ALA A 297 -2.03 37.28 33.12
C ALA A 297 -0.92 36.88 34.11
N ALA A 298 -0.81 37.60 35.23
CA ALA A 298 0.15 37.28 36.30
C ALA A 298 -0.17 35.92 36.95
N SER A 299 -1.45 35.62 37.17
CA SER A 299 -1.89 34.32 37.70
C SER A 299 -1.47 33.17 36.79
N PHE A 300 -1.67 33.30 35.47
CA PHE A 300 -1.23 32.29 34.52
C PHE A 300 0.27 32.14 34.47
N GLY A 301 1.02 33.24 34.42
CA GLY A 301 2.48 33.20 34.44
C GLY A 301 3.00 32.47 35.67
N LEU A 302 2.42 32.73 36.85
CA LEU A 302 2.82 32.06 38.09
C LEU A 302 2.37 30.60 38.14
N SER A 303 1.19 30.28 37.62
CA SER A 303 0.71 28.90 37.53
C SER A 303 1.58 28.06 36.60
N VAL A 304 1.97 28.60 35.45
CA VAL A 304 2.93 27.98 34.52
C VAL A 304 4.26 27.73 35.21
N LEU A 305 4.82 28.73 35.90
CA LEU A 305 6.07 28.59 36.65
C LEU A 305 5.98 27.49 37.72
N ILE A 306 4.89 27.45 38.49
CA ILE A 306 4.72 26.46 39.56
C ILE A 306 4.57 25.06 38.96
N TRP A 307 3.65 24.85 38.03
CA TRP A 307 3.35 23.51 37.54
C TRP A 307 4.37 22.97 36.56
N GLN A 308 4.83 23.80 35.62
CA GLN A 308 5.76 23.36 34.56
C GLN A 308 7.21 23.37 35.03
N ASP A 309 7.68 24.45 35.66
CA ASP A 309 9.10 24.58 36.01
C ASP A 309 9.45 23.94 37.36
N LEU A 310 8.54 23.98 38.35
CA LEU A 310 8.81 23.41 39.68
C LEU A 310 8.38 21.94 39.79
N PHE A 311 7.17 21.60 39.34
CA PHE A 311 6.64 20.23 39.45
C PHE A 311 6.81 19.37 38.18
N GLY A 312 7.20 19.96 37.04
CA GLY A 312 7.42 19.23 35.79
C GLY A 312 6.14 18.75 35.08
N PHE A 313 4.96 19.18 35.52
CA PHE A 313 3.68 18.79 34.91
C PHE A 313 3.19 19.86 33.94
N LYS A 314 2.88 19.44 32.71
CA LYS A 314 2.24 20.32 31.73
C LYS A 314 0.83 20.69 32.21
N ILE A 315 0.47 21.96 32.04
CA ILE A 315 -0.86 22.45 32.38
C ILE A 315 -1.85 21.97 31.33
N HIS A 316 -2.99 21.45 31.78
CA HIS A 316 -4.06 21.06 30.88
C HIS A 316 -4.71 22.27 30.20
N TRP A 317 -5.03 22.13 28.91
CA TRP A 317 -5.64 23.19 28.08
C TRP A 317 -6.94 23.77 28.68
N ILE A 318 -7.77 22.92 29.31
CA ILE A 318 -9.05 23.32 29.92
C ILE A 318 -8.86 24.22 31.15
N VAL A 319 -7.75 24.05 31.87
CA VAL A 319 -7.45 24.83 33.09
C VAL A 319 -7.39 26.31 32.76
N MET A 320 -6.72 26.65 31.65
CA MET A 320 -6.60 28.04 31.21
C MET A 320 -7.98 28.66 30.93
N ALA A 321 -8.83 27.96 30.19
CA ALA A 321 -10.16 28.45 29.84
C ALA A 321 -11.05 28.67 31.09
N LEU A 322 -11.10 27.69 31.98
CA LEU A 322 -11.91 27.78 33.20
C LEU A 322 -11.39 28.85 34.16
N SER A 323 -10.07 28.94 34.34
CA SER A 323 -9.48 29.95 35.21
C SER A 323 -9.72 31.37 34.67
N VAL A 324 -9.65 31.60 33.35
CA VAL A 324 -10.03 32.91 32.76
C VAL A 324 -11.46 33.25 33.14
N ILE A 325 -12.40 32.34 32.89
CA ILE A 325 -13.83 32.59 33.10
C ILE A 325 -14.10 32.97 34.56
N ILE A 326 -13.56 32.19 35.50
CA ILE A 326 -13.77 32.42 36.94
C ILE A 326 -13.07 33.69 37.43
N LEU A 327 -11.79 33.88 37.08
CA LEU A 327 -11.03 35.06 37.51
C LEU A 327 -11.61 36.34 36.93
N LEU A 328 -12.09 36.30 35.69
CA LEU A 328 -12.73 37.44 35.06
C LEU A 328 -14.09 37.75 35.69
N ALA A 329 -14.92 36.73 35.94
CA ALA A 329 -16.22 36.90 36.59
C ALA A 329 -16.05 37.56 37.97
N VAL A 330 -15.25 36.93 38.83
CA VAL A 330 -15.06 37.35 40.22
C VAL A 330 -14.27 38.67 40.31
N GLY A 331 -13.22 38.81 39.50
CA GLY A 331 -12.43 40.04 39.43
C GLY A 331 -13.26 41.25 38.99
N SER A 332 -14.16 41.07 38.01
CA SER A 332 -15.03 42.15 37.54
C SER A 332 -16.04 42.60 38.59
N ASP A 333 -16.68 41.66 39.30
CA ASP A 333 -17.70 41.93 40.31
C ASP A 333 -17.13 42.73 41.48
N TYR A 334 -15.94 42.34 41.92
CA TYR A 334 -15.29 43.04 43.00
C TYR A 334 -14.79 44.42 42.56
N ASN A 335 -14.29 44.58 41.32
CA ASN A 335 -13.90 45.87 40.79
C ASN A 335 -15.10 46.84 40.70
N LEU A 336 -16.26 46.32 40.31
CA LEU A 336 -17.51 47.07 40.29
C LEU A 336 -17.88 47.60 41.69
N LEU A 337 -17.82 46.77 42.74
CA LEU A 337 -18.14 47.20 44.10
C LEU A 337 -17.23 48.33 44.59
N LEU A 338 -15.92 48.20 44.35
CA LEU A 338 -14.94 49.22 44.71
C LEU A 338 -15.25 50.56 44.02
N VAL A 339 -15.55 50.50 42.72
CA VAL A 339 -15.79 51.67 41.88
C VAL A 339 -17.11 52.36 42.23
N SER A 340 -18.17 51.58 42.49
CA SER A 340 -19.45 52.14 42.95
C SER A 340 -19.26 52.94 44.23
N ARG A 341 -18.51 52.39 45.19
CA ARG A 341 -18.23 53.05 46.48
C ARG A 341 -17.27 54.22 46.32
N PHE A 342 -16.33 54.14 45.39
CA PHE A 342 -15.45 55.26 45.05
C PHE A 342 -16.22 56.42 44.42
N LYS A 343 -17.24 56.13 43.60
CA LYS A 343 -18.13 57.14 43.03
C LYS A 343 -19.03 57.79 44.07
N GLU A 344 -19.50 57.05 45.06
CA GLU A 344 -20.30 57.60 46.18
C GLU A 344 -19.49 58.60 47.02
N GLU A 345 -18.26 58.22 47.40
CA GLU A 345 -17.37 59.02 48.26
C GLU A 345 -16.60 60.12 47.50
N ILE A 346 -16.77 60.24 46.18
CA ILE A 346 -16.07 61.22 45.36
C ILE A 346 -16.32 62.67 45.80
N HIS A 347 -17.49 62.93 46.41
CA HIS A 347 -17.91 64.24 46.92
C HIS A 347 -17.04 64.72 48.10
N ALA A 348 -16.41 63.80 48.84
CA ALA A 348 -15.49 64.11 49.94
C ALA A 348 -14.07 64.51 49.46
N GLY A 349 -13.82 64.51 48.15
CA GLY A 349 -12.53 64.80 47.52
C GLY A 349 -11.75 63.54 47.16
N LEU A 350 -10.92 63.59 46.10
CA LEU A 350 -10.30 62.41 45.49
C LEU A 350 -9.44 61.58 46.46
N LYS A 351 -8.61 62.23 47.27
CA LYS A 351 -7.71 61.52 48.21
C LYS A 351 -8.48 60.89 49.38
N THR A 352 -9.42 61.63 49.96
CA THR A 352 -10.26 61.15 51.07
C THR A 352 -11.24 60.07 50.61
N GLY A 353 -11.79 60.21 49.40
CA GLY A 353 -12.69 59.26 48.78
C GLY A 353 -12.03 57.90 48.56
N ILE A 354 -10.80 57.84 48.00
CA ILE A 354 -10.08 56.57 47.83
C ILE A 354 -9.86 55.89 49.19
N ILE A 355 -9.42 56.64 50.21
CA ILE A 355 -9.15 56.08 51.54
C ILE A 355 -10.43 55.53 52.18
N ARG A 356 -11.53 56.29 52.14
CA ARG A 356 -12.82 55.85 52.71
C ARG A 356 -13.42 54.67 51.97
N SER A 357 -13.37 54.68 50.64
CA SER A 357 -13.86 53.56 49.85
C SER A 357 -13.03 52.31 50.09
N MET A 358 -11.69 52.42 50.14
CA MET A 358 -10.81 51.29 50.47
C MET A 358 -11.06 50.76 51.88
N ALA A 359 -11.24 51.63 52.87
CA ALA A 359 -11.54 51.21 54.24
C ALA A 359 -12.93 50.54 54.36
N GLY A 360 -13.93 51.06 53.63
CA GLY A 360 -15.31 50.59 53.69
C GLY A 360 -15.57 49.28 52.93
N THR A 361 -14.95 49.10 51.75
CA THR A 361 -15.14 47.87 50.95
C THR A 361 -14.01 46.87 51.08
N GLY A 362 -12.83 47.30 51.54
CA GLY A 362 -11.64 46.44 51.60
C GLY A 362 -11.86 45.22 52.48
N THR A 363 -12.45 45.36 53.66
CA THR A 363 -12.68 44.23 54.59
C THR A 363 -13.66 43.19 54.03
N VAL A 364 -14.72 43.63 53.35
CA VAL A 364 -15.72 42.72 52.75
C VAL A 364 -15.13 42.00 51.53
N VAL A 365 -14.45 42.74 50.65
CA VAL A 365 -13.91 42.16 49.41
C VAL A 365 -12.70 41.26 49.69
N THR A 366 -11.79 41.66 50.59
CA THR A 366 -10.63 40.84 50.96
C THR A 366 -11.05 39.59 51.72
N SER A 367 -12.05 39.65 52.60
CA SER A 367 -12.54 38.45 53.29
C SER A 367 -13.24 37.49 52.34
N ALA A 368 -14.13 37.97 51.47
CA ALA A 368 -14.78 37.15 50.44
C ALA A 368 -13.75 36.52 49.48
N GLY A 369 -12.78 37.31 49.02
CA GLY A 369 -11.70 36.87 48.16
C GLY A 369 -10.80 35.81 48.79
N LEU A 370 -10.44 35.96 50.07
CA LEU A 370 -9.66 34.96 50.80
C LEU A 370 -10.44 33.65 50.99
N VAL A 371 -11.70 33.72 51.40
CA VAL A 371 -12.55 32.53 51.55
C VAL A 371 -12.60 31.78 50.22
N PHE A 372 -12.86 32.48 49.12
CA PHE A 372 -12.96 31.85 47.81
C PHE A 372 -11.60 31.33 47.29
N ALA A 373 -10.50 32.04 47.55
CA ALA A 373 -9.16 31.55 47.21
C ALA A 373 -8.83 30.25 47.96
N PHE A 374 -9.14 30.17 49.25
CA PHE A 374 -8.89 28.95 50.04
C PHE A 374 -9.82 27.79 49.67
N THR A 375 -11.08 28.04 49.31
CA THR A 375 -11.94 26.97 48.79
C THR A 375 -11.43 26.41 47.46
N MET A 376 -10.91 27.26 46.58
CA MET A 376 -10.25 26.82 45.35
C MET A 376 -8.93 26.10 45.65
N ALA A 377 -8.16 26.56 46.63
CA ALA A 377 -6.94 25.89 47.06
C ALA A 377 -7.19 24.47 47.61
N ALA A 378 -8.34 24.22 48.23
CA ALA A 378 -8.70 22.89 48.73
C ALA A 378 -8.77 21.82 47.60
N MET A 379 -9.02 22.23 46.35
CA MET A 379 -8.99 21.33 45.20
C MET A 379 -7.60 20.74 44.90
N LEU A 380 -6.52 21.30 45.46
CA LEU A 380 -5.18 20.70 45.40
C LEU A 380 -5.11 19.30 46.01
N GLY A 381 -6.02 18.97 46.94
CA GLY A 381 -6.12 17.64 47.53
C GLY A 381 -6.82 16.60 46.64
N SER A 382 -7.23 16.96 45.42
CA SER A 382 -7.88 16.03 44.50
C SER A 382 -6.85 15.16 43.77
N ASP A 383 -7.16 13.87 43.61
CA ASP A 383 -6.37 12.93 42.80
C ASP A 383 -6.37 13.30 41.30
N LEU A 384 -7.35 14.09 40.85
CA LEU A 384 -7.40 14.58 39.47
C LEU A 384 -6.52 15.82 39.32
N THR A 385 -5.33 15.66 38.71
CA THR A 385 -4.36 16.75 38.52
C THR A 385 -4.95 17.99 37.84
N VAL A 386 -5.91 17.80 36.92
CA VAL A 386 -6.64 18.89 36.25
C VAL A 386 -7.36 19.78 37.27
N LEU A 387 -8.00 19.18 38.28
CA LEU A 387 -8.75 19.91 39.30
C LEU A 387 -7.82 20.65 40.26
N GLY A 388 -6.69 20.03 40.62
CA GLY A 388 -5.64 20.69 41.41
C GLY A 388 -4.98 21.87 40.67
N GLN A 389 -4.68 21.71 39.38
CA GLN A 389 -4.16 22.78 38.53
C GLN A 389 -5.15 23.95 38.41
N PHE A 390 -6.43 23.65 38.18
CA PHE A 390 -7.50 24.65 38.14
C PHE A 390 -7.64 25.40 39.47
N GLY A 391 -7.80 24.69 40.58
CA GLY A 391 -7.99 25.30 41.90
C GLY A 391 -6.82 26.16 42.34
N SER A 392 -5.58 25.70 42.12
CA SER A 392 -4.37 26.47 42.43
C SER A 392 -4.23 27.73 41.57
N THR A 393 -4.50 27.63 40.26
CA THR A 393 -4.46 28.79 39.35
C THR A 393 -5.48 29.85 39.75
N VAL A 394 -6.71 29.43 40.10
CA VAL A 394 -7.73 30.37 40.57
C VAL A 394 -7.37 30.95 41.93
N CYS A 395 -6.89 30.14 42.88
CA CYS A 395 -6.42 30.61 44.19
C CYS A 395 -5.35 31.71 44.05
N ILE A 396 -4.29 31.45 43.28
CA ILE A 396 -3.22 32.42 43.02
C ILE A 396 -3.78 33.69 42.41
N GLY A 397 -4.64 33.57 41.39
CA GLY A 397 -5.20 34.73 40.71
C GLY A 397 -6.08 35.58 41.61
N LEU A 398 -6.88 34.96 42.47
CA LEU A 398 -7.70 35.66 43.45
C LEU A 398 -6.85 36.33 44.53
N LEU A 399 -5.80 35.69 45.03
CA LEU A 399 -4.88 36.29 45.98
C LEU A 399 -4.13 37.48 45.38
N LEU A 400 -3.64 37.34 44.15
CA LEU A 400 -2.99 38.44 43.42
C LEU A 400 -3.97 39.59 43.15
N ASP A 401 -5.19 39.30 42.70
CA ASP A 401 -6.20 40.33 42.46
C ASP A 401 -6.55 41.08 43.75
N THR A 402 -6.83 40.34 44.82
CA THR A 402 -7.33 40.91 46.08
C THR A 402 -6.26 41.59 46.91
N LEU A 403 -5.03 41.04 46.98
CA LEU A 403 -3.96 41.52 47.86
C LEU A 403 -2.91 42.39 47.19
N VAL A 404 -2.78 42.34 45.85
CA VAL A 404 -1.80 43.14 45.12
C VAL A 404 -2.50 44.14 44.22
N VAL A 405 -3.38 43.67 43.34
CA VAL A 405 -3.99 44.56 42.35
C VAL A 405 -4.95 45.56 42.98
N ARG A 406 -5.86 45.08 43.83
CA ARG A 406 -6.94 45.89 44.41
C ARG A 406 -6.49 46.78 45.56
N THR A 407 -5.61 46.29 46.42
CA THR A 407 -5.14 47.01 47.62
C THR A 407 -4.00 47.97 47.32
N LEU A 408 -3.14 47.65 46.35
CA LEU A 408 -1.95 48.43 46.04
C LEU A 408 -2.03 49.08 44.65
N LEU A 409 -2.19 48.28 43.59
CA LEU A 409 -2.05 48.77 42.21
C LEU A 409 -3.14 49.77 41.83
N MET A 410 -4.41 49.43 42.07
CA MET A 410 -5.55 50.26 41.69
C MET A 410 -5.56 51.61 42.44
N PRO A 411 -5.42 51.68 43.77
CA PRO A 411 -5.35 52.95 44.49
C PRO A 411 -4.14 53.79 44.09
N SER A 412 -2.99 53.16 43.80
CA SER A 412 -1.78 53.86 43.36
C SER A 412 -1.98 54.50 41.97
N ILE A 413 -2.56 53.77 41.02
CA ILE A 413 -2.85 54.30 39.69
C ILE A 413 -3.91 55.41 39.76
N ALA A 414 -4.96 55.21 40.56
CA ALA A 414 -6.03 56.21 40.75
C ALA A 414 -5.50 57.50 41.39
N THR A 415 -4.62 57.40 42.39
CA THR A 415 -3.99 58.58 43.02
C THR A 415 -3.00 59.28 42.08
N MET A 416 -2.24 58.54 41.27
CA MET A 416 -1.29 59.10 40.31
C MET A 416 -2.00 59.85 39.16
N LEU A 417 -3.09 59.29 38.62
CA LEU A 417 -3.87 59.91 37.54
C LEU A 417 -4.76 61.06 38.04
N GLY A 418 -5.21 61.02 39.29
CA GLY A 418 -5.93 62.10 39.96
C GLY A 418 -7.16 62.57 39.18
N ARG A 419 -7.09 63.80 38.63
CA ARG A 419 -8.18 64.39 37.83
C ARG A 419 -8.40 63.71 36.47
N TRP A 420 -7.33 63.16 35.89
CA TRP A 420 -7.39 62.51 34.57
C TRP A 420 -8.04 61.14 34.65
N PHE A 421 -8.04 60.50 35.83
CA PHE A 421 -8.74 59.25 36.07
C PHE A 421 -10.23 59.35 35.77
N TRP A 422 -10.83 60.52 35.94
CA TRP A 422 -12.27 60.74 35.76
C TRP A 422 -12.64 61.37 34.42
N TRP A 423 -11.68 61.63 33.52
CA TRP A 423 -11.93 62.25 32.23
C TRP A 423 -12.90 61.39 31.38
N PRO A 424 -14.03 61.95 30.87
CA PRO A 424 -14.34 63.38 30.66
C PRO A 424 -15.10 64.09 31.81
N GLN A 425 -15.45 63.38 32.88
CA GLN A 425 -16.19 63.95 34.01
C GLN A 425 -15.26 64.87 34.83
N VAL A 426 -15.64 66.15 34.97
CA VAL A 426 -14.85 67.12 35.74
C VAL A 426 -15.09 66.89 37.23
N VAL A 427 -14.07 66.38 37.93
CA VAL A 427 -14.10 66.15 39.39
C VAL A 427 -13.10 67.06 40.08
N HIS A 428 -13.56 67.83 41.07
CA HIS A 428 -12.70 68.75 41.80
C HIS A 428 -11.87 68.02 42.88
N PRO A 429 -10.54 68.19 42.91
CA PRO A 429 -9.65 67.46 43.84
C PRO A 429 -9.94 67.67 45.33
N ARG A 430 -10.67 68.73 45.72
CA ARG A 430 -10.99 69.11 47.11
C ARG A 430 -12.47 68.91 47.49
N GLY A 431 -13.28 68.27 46.64
CA GLY A 431 -14.73 68.13 46.86
C GLY A 431 -15.49 69.46 46.79
N ASP A 432 -16.82 69.43 46.99
CA ASP A 432 -17.68 70.64 46.95
C ASP A 432 -17.37 71.65 48.07
N TYR A 433 -16.61 71.25 49.09
CA TYR A 433 -16.09 72.14 50.15
C TYR A 433 -15.10 73.20 49.64
N GLY A 434 -14.63 73.07 48.39
CA GLY A 434 -13.85 74.09 47.69
C GLY A 434 -14.68 75.25 47.14
N ARG A 435 -16.02 75.17 47.14
CA ARG A 435 -16.85 76.38 46.97
C ARG A 435 -16.64 77.24 48.19
N LEU A 436 -15.85 78.31 48.02
CA LEU A 436 -15.84 79.47 48.91
C LEU A 436 -17.28 79.71 49.36
N ARG A 437 -17.55 79.51 50.66
CA ARG A 437 -18.77 79.97 51.30
C ARG A 437 -18.94 81.41 50.83
N ARG A 438 -20.02 81.68 50.07
CA ARG A 438 -20.34 83.06 49.62
C ARG A 438 -20.11 83.97 50.83
N PRO A 439 -19.31 85.03 50.73
CA PRO A 439 -19.15 85.95 51.86
C PRO A 439 -20.55 86.33 52.30
N ALA A 440 -20.82 86.20 53.60
CA ALA A 440 -22.10 86.56 54.18
C ALA A 440 -22.51 87.91 53.59
N ALA A 441 -23.71 87.98 53.01
CA ALA A 441 -24.23 89.22 52.47
C ALA A 441 -24.08 90.28 53.56
N LYS A 442 -23.35 91.37 53.24
CA LYS A 442 -23.28 92.55 54.09
C LYS A 442 -24.72 92.89 54.49
N GLU A 443 -24.97 92.95 55.80
CA GLU A 443 -26.19 93.41 56.43
C GLU A 443 -26.73 94.62 55.65
N ALA A 444 -27.84 94.38 54.94
CA ALA A 444 -28.61 95.45 54.33
C ALA A 444 -29.38 96.13 55.48
N ASP A 445 -28.87 97.30 55.87
CA ASP A 445 -29.62 98.45 56.35
C ASP A 445 -31.02 98.15 56.92
N THR A 446 -31.08 97.77 58.19
CA THR A 446 -32.34 97.74 58.94
C THR A 446 -32.74 99.16 59.30
N SER A 447 -33.39 99.85 58.37
CA SER A 447 -34.12 101.09 58.67
C SER A 447 -35.33 100.75 59.59
N PRO A 448 -35.53 101.46 60.71
CA PRO A 448 -36.57 101.14 61.68
C PRO A 448 -37.97 101.47 61.13
N ILE A 449 -38.91 100.56 61.37
CA ILE A 449 -40.33 100.67 61.00
C ILE A 449 -40.97 101.79 61.84
N PRO A 450 -41.61 102.81 61.24
CA PRO A 450 -42.30 103.86 62.00
C PRO A 450 -43.59 103.33 62.63
N VAL A 451 -43.70 103.49 63.94
CA VAL A 451 -44.90 103.18 64.73
C VAL A 451 -45.93 104.30 64.50
N SER A 452 -47.01 104.01 63.78
CA SER A 452 -48.16 104.91 63.69
C SER A 452 -49.01 104.79 64.95
N ALA A 453 -48.92 105.79 65.82
CA ALA A 453 -49.88 106.02 66.88
C ALA A 453 -51.17 106.64 66.28
N LEU A 454 -52.32 106.04 66.56
CA LEU A 454 -53.68 106.60 66.47
C LEU A 454 -54.57 105.65 67.30
N ARG A 455 -54.83 105.96 68.58
CA ARG A 455 -55.82 106.88 69.16
C ARG A 455 -57.22 106.28 69.22
#